data_AF-A0A960T167-F1
#
_entry.id   AF-A0A960T167-F1
#
_cell.length_a   1.000
_cell.length_b   1.000
_cell.length_c   1.000
_cell.angle_alpha   90.00
_cell.angle_beta   90.00
_cell.angle_gamma   90.00
#
_symmetry.space_group_name_H-M   'P 1'
#
loop_
_entity.id
_entity.type
_entity.pdbx_description
1 polymer ?
#
loop_
_entity_poly.entity_id
_entity_poly.type
_entity_poly.pdbx_seq_one_letter_code
_entity_poly.pdbx_strand_id
1 'polypeptide(L)'
;TNMAGRGTDIKLAEGVAELGGLLVIATERHESRRVDRQLRGRCSRQGDPGGSRCFLSLEDELIRNHVAPERLADLIEGRGPVGRWTFVEDAQQKVEQRDYRARKRVLEFDDVMNIQREIVYGLRNEAIHAGDTRELMHEVLRDAAELSEETDGGIPTVDDYEANMVGLAPEVRERIERRGLIASIDSHWQEHLEDMEELREGVYLRAQGQKDPLVEFKREAFDQFALRMAEIRADSVRRIVGITGHLRASKAAVA
;
A
#
# COMPACT_ATOMS: atom_id res chain seq x y z
N THR A 1 -6.21 -11.72 25.59
CA THR A 1 -7.22 -11.46 24.54
C THR A 1 -7.51 -9.99 24.50
N ASN A 2 -7.26 -9.30 23.38
CA ASN A 2 -7.25 -7.83 23.34
C ASN A 2 -8.59 -7.18 23.74
N MET A 3 -9.63 -7.30 22.91
CA MET A 3 -10.94 -6.68 23.15
C MET A 3 -12.06 -7.50 22.49
N ALA A 4 -12.40 -8.67 23.05
CA ALA A 4 -13.55 -9.44 22.61
C ALA A 4 -14.87 -8.64 22.86
N GLY A 5 -15.88 -8.83 22.00
CA GLY A 5 -17.15 -8.11 22.11
C GLY A 5 -17.05 -6.61 21.82
N ARG A 6 -16.14 -6.19 20.94
CA ARG A 6 -16.06 -4.80 20.45
C ARG A 6 -17.30 -4.44 19.64
N GLY A 7 -17.92 -3.31 19.97
CA GLY A 7 -19.17 -2.85 19.34
C GLY A 7 -20.44 -3.22 20.11
N THR A 8 -20.38 -4.20 21.02
CA THR A 8 -21.52 -4.57 21.86
C THR A 8 -21.48 -3.83 23.18
N ASP A 9 -22.61 -3.25 23.58
CA ASP A 9 -22.77 -2.56 24.86
C ASP A 9 -23.04 -3.55 26.00
N ILE A 10 -22.54 -3.25 27.19
CA ILE A 10 -22.79 -4.05 28.40
C ILE A 10 -23.80 -3.29 29.25
N LYS A 11 -25.06 -3.71 29.20
CA LYS A 11 -26.12 -3.14 30.04
C LYS A 11 -26.11 -3.78 31.41
N LEU A 12 -26.29 -2.98 32.45
CA LEU A 12 -26.47 -3.49 33.80
C LEU A 12 -27.85 -4.15 33.93
N ALA A 13 -27.89 -5.33 34.55
CA ALA A 13 -29.14 -5.96 34.94
C ALA A 13 -29.74 -5.26 36.19
N GLU A 14 -31.00 -5.55 36.48
CA GLU A 14 -31.70 -5.01 37.65
C GLU A 14 -30.94 -5.35 38.95
N GLY A 15 -30.87 -4.38 39.88
CA GLY A 15 -30.13 -4.51 41.14
C GLY A 15 -28.59 -4.40 41.05
N VAL A 16 -27.99 -4.51 39.86
CA VAL A 16 -26.52 -4.44 39.70
C VAL A 16 -25.96 -3.04 39.97
N ALA A 17 -26.74 -2.00 39.66
CA ALA A 17 -26.34 -0.61 39.94
C ALA A 17 -26.15 -0.37 41.45
N GLU A 18 -26.99 -0.95 42.30
CA GLU A 18 -26.92 -0.84 43.75
C GLU A 18 -25.67 -1.52 44.34
N LEU A 19 -25.14 -2.53 43.64
CA LEU A 19 -23.89 -3.23 43.97
C LEU A 19 -22.63 -2.50 43.52
N GLY A 20 -22.77 -1.30 42.91
CA GLY A 20 -21.64 -0.52 42.39
C GLY A 20 -21.34 -0.73 40.91
N GLY A 21 -22.18 -1.50 40.20
CA GLY A 21 -22.15 -1.63 38.75
C GLY A 21 -21.01 -2.48 38.20
N LEU A 22 -20.62 -2.22 36.94
CA LEU A 22 -19.60 -3.02 36.25
C LEU A 22 -18.19 -2.65 36.72
N LEU A 23 -17.46 -3.63 37.26
CA LEU A 23 -16.03 -3.53 37.54
C LEU A 23 -15.22 -4.10 36.38
N VAL A 24 -14.42 -3.26 35.73
CA VAL A 24 -13.47 -3.65 34.69
C VAL A 24 -12.10 -3.85 35.31
N ILE A 25 -11.55 -5.06 35.18
CA ILE A 25 -10.20 -5.37 35.65
C ILE A 25 -9.29 -5.56 34.43
N ALA A 26 -8.27 -4.70 34.31
CA ALA A 26 -7.20 -4.87 33.35
C ALA A 26 -6.05 -5.62 34.03
N THR A 27 -5.64 -6.74 33.43
CA THR A 27 -4.58 -7.62 33.95
C THR A 27 -3.17 -7.17 33.54
N GLU A 28 -3.09 -6.32 32.53
CA GLU A 28 -1.86 -5.76 31.97
C GLU A 28 -2.15 -4.39 31.34
N ARG A 29 -1.10 -3.71 30.87
CA ARG A 29 -1.23 -2.51 30.04
C ARG A 29 -0.96 -2.84 28.59
N HIS A 30 -1.85 -2.40 27.71
CA HIS A 30 -1.64 -2.52 26.28
C HIS A 30 -0.57 -1.52 25.82
N GLU A 31 0.16 -1.81 24.74
CA GLU A 31 1.16 -0.89 24.17
C GLU A 31 0.58 0.48 23.79
N SER A 32 -0.69 0.50 23.39
CA SER A 32 -1.47 1.71 23.11
C SER A 32 -2.44 2.09 24.22
N ARG A 33 -2.31 3.35 24.67
CA ARG A 33 -3.20 3.99 25.65
C ARG A 33 -4.66 4.05 25.18
N ARG A 34 -4.88 4.10 23.86
CA ARG A 34 -6.23 4.12 23.29
C ARG A 34 -6.98 2.82 23.61
N VAL A 35 -6.30 1.67 23.61
CA VAL A 35 -6.93 0.37 23.90
C VAL A 35 -7.27 0.28 25.39
N ASP A 36 -6.38 0.70 26.27
CA ASP A 36 -6.65 0.80 27.71
C ASP A 36 -7.87 1.69 28.02
N ARG A 37 -7.97 2.84 27.33
CA ARG A 37 -9.13 3.75 27.47
C ARG A 37 -10.42 3.10 26.96
N GLN A 38 -10.35 2.29 25.90
CA GLN A 38 -11.51 1.53 25.42
C GLN A 38 -11.97 0.47 26.41
N LEU A 39 -11.03 -0.22 27.05
CA LEU A 39 -11.33 -1.19 28.10
C LEU A 39 -11.99 -0.49 29.29
N ARG A 40 -11.41 0.62 29.77
CA ARG A 40 -11.99 1.46 30.83
C ARG A 40 -13.40 1.95 30.47
N GLY A 41 -13.62 2.40 29.24
CA GLY A 41 -14.93 2.88 28.77
C GLY A 41 -16.00 1.80 28.60
N ARG A 42 -15.75 0.55 29.04
CA ARG A 42 -16.77 -0.50 29.12
C ARG A 42 -17.65 -0.35 30.35
N CYS A 43 -17.14 0.20 31.45
CA CYS A 43 -17.95 0.53 32.62
C CYS A 43 -18.48 1.97 32.55
N SER A 44 -19.39 2.29 33.46
CA SER A 44 -19.90 3.65 33.69
C SER A 44 -20.49 4.34 32.47
N ARG A 45 -21.17 3.56 31.63
CA ARG A 45 -21.86 4.09 30.44
C ARG A 45 -23.12 4.83 30.87
N GLN A 46 -23.42 5.94 30.21
CA GLN A 46 -24.61 6.76 30.50
C GLN A 46 -24.75 7.20 31.97
N GLY A 47 -23.64 7.29 32.71
CA GLY A 47 -23.65 7.67 34.12
C GLY A 47 -23.90 6.52 35.10
N ASP A 48 -23.97 5.27 34.60
CA ASP A 48 -24.06 4.08 35.46
C ASP A 48 -22.90 4.04 36.48
N PRO A 49 -23.13 3.50 37.69
CA PRO A 49 -22.04 3.21 38.60
C PRO A 49 -21.13 2.14 37.98
N GLY A 50 -19.84 2.23 38.29
CA GLY A 50 -18.85 1.31 37.77
C GLY A 50 -17.45 1.76 38.11
N GLY A 51 -16.50 0.84 37.96
CA GLY A 51 -15.11 1.09 38.27
C GLY A 51 -14.19 0.41 37.28
N SER A 52 -12.98 0.94 37.16
CA SER A 52 -11.91 0.26 36.44
C SER A 52 -10.67 0.18 37.30
N ARG A 53 -10.02 -0.98 37.36
CA ARG A 53 -8.74 -1.16 38.03
C ARG A 53 -7.77 -1.88 37.12
N CYS A 54 -6.53 -1.42 37.09
CA CYS A 54 -5.45 -2.04 36.34
C CYS A 54 -4.43 -2.59 37.33
N PHE A 55 -4.07 -3.84 37.12
CA PHE A 55 -2.96 -4.51 37.78
C PHE A 55 -1.82 -4.63 36.79
N LEU A 56 -0.60 -4.51 37.31
CA LEU A 56 0.63 -4.48 36.53
C LEU A 56 1.68 -5.28 37.29
N SER A 57 2.49 -6.05 36.56
CA SER A 57 3.67 -6.74 37.07
C SER A 57 4.93 -6.14 36.46
N LEU A 58 6.03 -6.15 37.21
CA LEU A 58 7.35 -5.75 36.67
C LEU A 58 7.82 -6.69 35.55
N GLU A 59 7.27 -7.89 35.49
CA GLU A 59 7.56 -8.91 34.47
C GLU A 59 6.70 -8.75 33.20
N ASP A 60 5.74 -7.81 33.20
CA ASP A 60 4.88 -7.56 32.04
C ASP A 60 5.71 -7.14 30.82
N GLU A 61 5.31 -7.57 29.63
CA GLU A 61 6.07 -7.37 28.39
C GLU A 61 6.38 -5.90 28.10
N LEU A 62 5.40 -5.01 28.30
CA LEU A 62 5.58 -3.57 28.13
C LEU A 62 6.67 -3.02 29.05
N ILE A 63 6.73 -3.49 30.29
CA ILE A 63 7.73 -3.05 31.27
C ILE A 63 9.08 -3.64 30.90
N ARG A 64 9.16 -4.96 30.76
CA ARG A 64 10.38 -5.71 30.41
C ARG A 64 11.09 -5.17 29.17
N ASN A 65 10.35 -4.79 28.13
CA ASN A 65 10.92 -4.37 26.85
C ASN A 65 11.28 -2.87 26.77
N HIS A 66 10.60 -2.01 27.55
CA HIS A 66 10.68 -0.55 27.37
C HIS A 66 11.05 0.24 28.61
N VAL A 67 11.07 -0.42 29.77
CA VAL A 67 11.50 0.14 31.04
C VAL A 67 12.64 -0.75 31.52
N ALA A 68 13.85 -0.19 31.69
CA ALA A 68 14.98 -0.97 32.22
C ALA A 68 14.59 -1.54 33.61
N PRO A 69 14.33 -2.85 33.74
CA PRO A 69 13.71 -3.41 34.95
C PRO A 69 14.60 -3.22 36.17
N GLU A 70 15.92 -3.23 35.97
CA GLU A 70 16.94 -3.03 37.00
C GLU A 70 16.83 -1.63 37.61
N ARG A 71 16.58 -0.60 36.77
CA ARG A 71 16.37 0.77 37.25
C ARG A 71 15.05 0.97 37.98
N LEU A 72 14.10 0.06 37.81
CA LEU A 72 12.77 0.13 38.41
C LEU A 72 12.71 -0.61 39.76
N ALA A 73 13.43 -1.73 39.89
CA ALA A 73 13.58 -2.46 41.14
C ALA A 73 14.21 -1.58 42.24
N ASP A 74 15.32 -0.90 41.92
CA ASP A 74 15.98 0.06 42.82
C ASP A 74 15.04 1.20 43.26
N LEU A 75 14.15 1.62 42.37
CA LEU A 75 13.19 2.70 42.63
C LEU A 75 12.06 2.27 43.57
N ILE A 76 11.65 1.01 43.49
CA ILE A 76 10.58 0.41 44.29
C ILE A 76 11.09 0.04 45.69
N GLU A 77 12.29 -0.52 45.78
CA GLU A 77 12.94 -0.84 47.06
C GLU A 77 13.27 0.41 47.89
N GLY A 78 13.61 1.53 47.24
CA GLY A 78 13.99 2.77 47.94
C GLY A 78 12.86 3.72 48.32
N ARG A 79 11.67 3.65 47.70
CA ARG A 79 10.58 4.65 47.88
C ARG A 79 9.17 4.06 48.02
N GLY A 80 9.02 2.75 47.90
CA GLY A 80 7.72 2.08 47.88
C GLY A 80 6.91 2.32 46.59
N PRO A 81 5.81 1.58 46.38
CA PRO A 81 5.12 1.49 45.09
C PRO A 81 4.26 2.72 44.71
N VAL A 82 4.37 3.84 45.43
CA VAL A 82 3.34 4.87 45.42
C VAL A 82 3.78 6.09 44.62
N GLY A 83 3.27 6.20 43.40
CA GLY A 83 2.91 7.51 42.83
C GLY A 83 3.56 7.91 41.51
N ARG A 84 4.52 7.16 40.97
CA ARG A 84 5.14 7.51 39.68
C ARG A 84 4.71 6.56 38.57
N TRP A 85 3.45 6.64 38.14
CA TRP A 85 2.94 5.90 36.96
C TRP A 85 3.51 6.40 35.63
N THR A 86 4.27 7.50 35.65
CA THR A 86 4.82 8.15 34.45
C THR A 86 5.67 7.20 33.62
N PHE A 87 6.41 6.26 34.24
CA PHE A 87 7.26 5.33 33.49
C PHE A 87 6.46 4.39 32.56
N VAL A 88 5.24 4.00 32.97
CA VAL A 88 4.35 3.17 32.14
C VAL A 88 3.82 4.00 30.97
N GLU A 89 3.41 5.23 31.23
CA GLU A 89 2.91 6.14 30.20
C GLU A 89 4.02 6.51 29.20
N ASP A 90 5.24 6.71 29.68
CA ASP A 90 6.43 6.96 28.86
C ASP A 90 6.76 5.74 27.99
N ALA A 91 6.66 4.52 28.54
CA ALA A 91 6.83 3.29 27.79
C ALA A 91 5.77 3.16 26.68
N GLN A 92 4.48 3.34 27.01
CA GLN A 92 3.40 3.33 26.02
C GLN A 92 3.63 4.40 24.94
N GLN A 93 4.04 5.62 25.31
CA GLN A 93 4.32 6.69 24.36
C GLN A 93 5.48 6.33 23.41
N LYS A 94 6.54 5.69 23.91
CA LYS A 94 7.66 5.22 23.08
C LYS A 94 7.21 4.17 22.07
N VAL A 95 6.39 3.20 22.49
CA VAL A 95 5.85 2.18 21.59
C VAL A 95 4.92 2.80 20.56
N GLU A 96 3.99 3.66 20.98
CA GLU A 96 3.09 4.40 20.08
C GLU A 96 3.87 5.21 19.03
N GLN A 97 4.98 5.86 19.43
CA GLN A 97 5.87 6.59 18.52
C GLN A 97 6.60 5.65 17.54
N ARG A 98 7.11 4.51 18.01
CA ARG A 98 7.75 3.50 17.16
C ARG A 98 6.76 3.01 16.09
N ASP A 99 5.57 2.63 16.50
CA ASP A 99 4.54 2.08 15.60
C ASP A 99 3.98 3.16 14.67
N TYR A 100 3.89 4.41 15.12
CA TYR A 100 3.58 5.54 14.26
C TYR A 100 4.64 5.73 13.18
N ARG A 101 5.94 5.71 13.54
CA ARG A 101 7.04 5.82 12.56
C ARG A 101 7.03 4.66 11.57
N ALA A 102 6.82 3.43 12.03
CA ALA A 102 6.73 2.26 11.16
C ALA A 102 5.58 2.41 10.14
N ARG A 103 4.38 2.79 10.62
CA ARG A 103 3.23 3.04 9.74
C ARG A 103 3.45 4.20 8.78
N LYS A 104 4.03 5.31 9.25
CA LYS A 104 4.38 6.45 8.42
C LYS A 104 5.32 6.02 7.30
N ARG A 105 6.33 5.21 7.62
CA ARG A 105 7.28 4.72 6.63
C ARG A 105 6.60 3.84 5.57
N VAL A 106 5.72 2.93 5.98
CA VAL A 106 4.92 2.12 5.03
C VAL A 106 4.09 3.01 4.11
N LEU A 107 3.43 4.04 4.66
CA LEU A 107 2.66 5.01 3.86
C LEU A 107 3.56 5.77 2.88
N GLU A 108 4.73 6.23 3.30
CA GLU A 108 5.67 6.97 2.44
C GLU A 108 6.15 6.14 1.22
N PHE A 109 6.25 4.81 1.37
CA PHE A 109 6.54 3.91 0.24
C PHE A 109 5.31 3.69 -0.65
N ASP A 110 4.14 3.49 -0.05
CA ASP A 110 2.88 3.30 -0.78
C ASP A 110 2.47 4.56 -1.56
N ASP A 111 2.76 5.76 -1.07
CA ASP A 111 2.49 7.02 -1.76
C ASP A 111 3.14 7.07 -3.15
N VAL A 112 4.36 6.52 -3.28
CA VAL A 112 5.07 6.42 -4.57
C VAL A 112 4.33 5.49 -5.52
N MET A 113 3.92 4.31 -5.03
CA MET A 113 3.15 3.34 -5.81
C MET A 113 1.78 3.89 -6.19
N ASN A 114 1.15 4.70 -5.33
CA ASN A 114 -0.15 5.27 -5.59
C ASN A 114 -0.09 6.29 -6.74
N ILE A 115 0.95 7.13 -6.80
CA ILE A 115 1.15 8.06 -7.93
C ILE A 115 1.29 7.27 -9.25
N GLN A 116 2.10 6.22 -9.26
CA GLN A 116 2.29 5.37 -10.44
C GLN A 116 0.98 4.67 -10.85
N ARG A 117 0.22 4.17 -9.87
CA ARG A 117 -1.08 3.54 -10.06
C ARG A 117 -2.09 4.50 -10.68
N GLU A 118 -2.14 5.75 -10.24
CA GLU A 118 -3.02 6.77 -10.80
C GLU A 118 -2.72 7.00 -12.29
N ILE A 119 -1.44 7.05 -12.68
CA ILE A 119 -1.02 7.20 -14.08
C ILE A 119 -1.42 5.98 -14.91
N VAL A 120 -1.07 4.77 -14.46
CA VAL A 120 -1.34 3.52 -15.19
C VAL A 120 -2.83 3.26 -15.30
N TYR A 121 -3.59 3.42 -14.22
CA TYR A 121 -5.04 3.23 -14.23
C TYR A 121 -5.74 4.35 -15.01
N GLY A 122 -5.17 5.56 -15.05
CA GLY A 122 -5.61 6.64 -15.94
C GLY A 122 -5.54 6.20 -17.40
N LEU A 123 -4.35 5.80 -17.85
CA LEU A 123 -4.12 5.31 -19.22
C LEU A 123 -5.00 4.10 -19.55
N ARG A 124 -5.13 3.16 -18.62
CA ARG A 124 -5.96 1.97 -18.78
C ARG A 124 -7.45 2.32 -18.94
N ASN A 125 -7.96 3.22 -18.10
CA ASN A 125 -9.35 3.65 -18.16
C ASN A 125 -9.63 4.43 -19.45
N GLU A 126 -8.69 5.24 -19.90
CA GLU A 126 -8.78 5.93 -21.18
C GLU A 126 -8.87 4.92 -22.34
N ALA A 127 -8.01 3.91 -22.38
CA ALA A 127 -8.09 2.85 -23.40
C ALA A 127 -9.43 2.08 -23.37
N ILE A 128 -10.01 1.85 -22.19
CA ILE A 128 -11.29 1.14 -22.03
C ILE A 128 -12.47 2.00 -22.51
N HIS A 129 -12.48 3.28 -22.14
CA HIS A 129 -13.65 4.15 -22.29
C HIS A 129 -13.57 5.14 -23.45
N ALA A 130 -12.43 5.26 -24.12
CA ALA A 130 -12.29 6.10 -25.30
C ALA A 130 -13.31 5.68 -26.37
N GLY A 131 -14.08 6.65 -26.86
CA GLY A 131 -15.00 6.47 -27.98
C GLY A 131 -14.29 6.35 -29.33
N ASP A 132 -13.10 6.94 -29.45
CA ASP A 132 -12.16 6.75 -30.55
C ASP A 132 -10.75 6.56 -29.96
N THR A 133 -10.14 5.41 -30.21
CA THR A 133 -8.79 5.07 -29.71
C THR A 133 -7.68 5.66 -30.57
N ARG A 134 -8.00 6.31 -31.70
CA ARG A 134 -7.00 6.78 -32.66
C ARG A 134 -6.09 7.87 -32.09
N GLU A 135 -6.64 8.85 -31.38
CA GLU A 135 -5.85 9.93 -30.79
C GLU A 135 -4.84 9.38 -29.77
N LEU A 136 -5.32 8.52 -28.88
CA LEU A 136 -4.48 7.82 -27.90
C LEU A 136 -3.40 6.97 -28.59
N MET A 137 -3.75 6.26 -29.66
CA MET A 137 -2.79 5.46 -30.40
C MET A 137 -1.71 6.30 -31.09
N HIS A 138 -2.07 7.47 -31.64
CA HIS A 138 -1.11 8.37 -32.25
C HIS A 138 -0.12 8.95 -31.23
N GLU A 139 -0.58 9.23 -30.01
CA GLU A 139 0.29 9.60 -28.89
C GLU A 139 1.23 8.45 -28.52
N VAL A 140 0.69 7.25 -28.30
CA VAL A 140 1.48 6.05 -27.98
C VAL A 140 2.53 5.75 -29.05
N LEU A 141 2.20 5.90 -30.33
CA LEU A 141 3.12 5.70 -31.45
C LEU A 141 4.24 6.73 -31.49
N ARG A 142 3.93 8.01 -31.26
CA ARG A 142 4.94 9.08 -31.24
C ARG A 142 5.94 8.83 -30.12
N ASP A 143 5.44 8.62 -28.91
CA ASP A 143 6.26 8.37 -27.74
C ASP A 143 7.10 7.09 -27.88
N ALA A 144 6.56 6.05 -28.53
CA ALA A 144 7.32 4.82 -28.82
C ALA A 144 8.40 5.04 -29.88
N ALA A 145 8.15 5.89 -30.87
CA ALA A 145 9.11 6.20 -31.93
C ALA A 145 10.30 7.02 -31.40
N GLU A 146 10.06 7.97 -30.49
CA GLU A 146 11.12 8.73 -29.82
C GLU A 146 12.11 7.82 -29.07
N LEU A 147 11.62 6.69 -28.53
CA LEU A 147 12.47 5.69 -27.88
C LEU A 147 13.25 4.79 -28.84
N SER A 148 12.78 4.65 -30.08
CA SER A 148 13.39 3.77 -31.08
C SER A 148 14.69 4.31 -31.63
N GLU A 149 14.92 5.64 -31.56
CA GLU A 149 16.17 6.27 -31.99
C GLU A 149 17.38 5.78 -31.16
N GLU A 150 17.15 5.20 -29.98
CA GLU A 150 18.19 4.72 -29.06
C GLU A 150 18.42 3.19 -29.12
N THR A 151 17.53 2.40 -29.76
CA THR A 151 17.58 0.93 -29.72
C THR A 151 17.38 0.32 -31.12
N ASP A 152 18.32 -0.53 -31.57
CA ASP A 152 18.37 -1.21 -32.89
C ASP A 152 17.27 -2.29 -33.10
N GLY A 153 16.09 -2.10 -32.50
CA GLY A 153 15.08 -3.14 -32.29
C GLY A 153 13.69 -2.77 -32.80
N GLY A 154 13.55 -2.50 -34.10
CA GLY A 154 12.33 -2.74 -34.89
C GLY A 154 10.97 -2.42 -34.25
N ILE A 155 10.82 -1.27 -33.59
CA ILE A 155 9.50 -0.76 -33.22
C ILE A 155 8.81 -0.36 -34.54
N PRO A 156 7.59 -0.86 -34.84
CA PRO A 156 6.87 -0.47 -36.04
C PRO A 156 6.69 1.05 -36.08
N THR A 157 7.05 1.66 -37.21
CA THR A 157 6.88 3.10 -37.43
C THR A 157 5.41 3.48 -37.53
N VAL A 158 5.11 4.78 -37.48
CA VAL A 158 3.76 5.29 -37.75
C VAL A 158 3.26 4.83 -39.13
N ASP A 159 4.16 4.77 -40.12
CA ASP A 159 3.83 4.30 -41.46
C ASP A 159 3.53 2.80 -41.49
N ASP A 160 4.31 1.99 -40.77
CA ASP A 160 4.04 0.55 -40.62
C ASP A 160 2.70 0.30 -39.94
N TYR A 161 2.39 1.08 -38.91
CA TYR A 161 1.11 1.03 -38.21
C TYR A 161 -0.04 1.34 -39.16
N GLU A 162 -0.02 2.49 -39.83
CA GLU A 162 -1.12 2.89 -40.71
C GLU A 162 -1.27 1.91 -41.88
N ALA A 163 -0.17 1.46 -42.48
CA ALA A 163 -0.18 0.43 -43.52
C ALA A 163 -0.82 -0.89 -43.06
N ASN A 164 -0.61 -1.28 -41.79
CA ASN A 164 -1.27 -2.45 -41.20
C ASN A 164 -2.77 -2.23 -40.99
N MET A 165 -3.19 -1.01 -40.72
CA MET A 165 -4.60 -0.72 -40.44
C MET A 165 -5.45 -0.40 -41.67
N VAL A 166 -4.84 -0.20 -42.84
CA VAL A 166 -5.56 0.00 -44.12
C VAL A 166 -6.52 -1.17 -44.39
N GLY A 167 -7.76 -0.85 -44.80
CA GLY A 167 -8.77 -1.84 -45.19
C GLY A 167 -9.45 -2.59 -44.05
N LEU A 168 -9.15 -2.25 -42.80
CA LEU A 168 -9.93 -2.72 -41.65
C LEU A 168 -11.16 -1.84 -41.44
N ALA A 169 -12.28 -2.47 -41.07
CA ALA A 169 -13.45 -1.74 -40.60
C ALA A 169 -13.13 -1.00 -39.29
N PRO A 170 -13.68 0.21 -39.06
CA PRO A 170 -13.38 1.03 -37.88
C PRO A 170 -13.55 0.26 -36.55
N GLU A 171 -14.62 -0.54 -36.43
CA GLU A 171 -14.93 -1.29 -35.20
C GLU A 171 -13.92 -2.41 -34.94
N VAL A 172 -13.36 -2.99 -36.02
CA VAL A 172 -12.33 -4.02 -35.92
C VAL A 172 -10.99 -3.40 -35.52
N ARG A 173 -10.64 -2.26 -36.13
CA ARG A 173 -9.44 -1.49 -35.78
C ARG A 173 -9.45 -1.13 -34.30
N GLU A 174 -10.51 -0.45 -33.84
CA GLU A 174 -10.66 0.00 -32.45
C GLU A 174 -10.58 -1.16 -31.45
N ARG A 175 -11.21 -2.30 -31.78
CA ARG A 175 -11.14 -3.50 -30.93
C ARG A 175 -9.73 -4.06 -30.83
N ILE A 176 -8.94 -4.03 -31.92
CA ILE A 176 -7.55 -4.50 -31.91
C ILE A 176 -6.68 -3.54 -31.11
N GLU A 177 -6.81 -2.23 -31.34
CA GLU A 177 -6.09 -1.17 -30.63
C GLU A 177 -6.32 -1.26 -29.13
N ARG A 178 -7.59 -1.25 -28.70
CA ARG A 178 -7.98 -1.38 -27.28
C ARG A 178 -7.44 -2.66 -26.66
N ARG A 179 -7.57 -3.80 -27.35
CA ARG A 179 -7.09 -5.09 -26.82
C ARG A 179 -5.57 -5.10 -26.68
N GLY A 180 -4.85 -4.55 -27.65
CA GLY A 180 -3.39 -4.47 -27.63
C GLY A 180 -2.87 -3.58 -26.51
N LEU A 181 -3.44 -2.39 -26.37
CA LEU A 181 -3.12 -1.44 -25.29
C LEU A 181 -3.37 -2.06 -23.90
N ILE A 182 -4.58 -2.55 -23.64
CA ILE A 182 -4.93 -3.09 -22.32
C ILE A 182 -4.06 -4.31 -21.99
N ALA A 183 -3.81 -5.20 -22.95
CA ALA A 183 -2.98 -6.37 -22.71
C ALA A 183 -1.52 -6.00 -22.41
N SER A 184 -0.99 -4.96 -23.06
CA SER A 184 0.35 -4.44 -22.77
C SER A 184 0.41 -3.83 -21.37
N ILE A 185 -0.54 -2.93 -21.05
CA ILE A 185 -0.64 -2.28 -19.74
C ILE A 185 -0.73 -3.31 -18.62
N ASP A 186 -1.64 -4.27 -18.72
CA ASP A 186 -1.88 -5.25 -17.67
C ASP A 186 -0.65 -6.15 -17.44
N SER A 187 0.04 -6.57 -18.52
CA SER A 187 1.24 -7.41 -18.44
C SER A 187 2.40 -6.67 -17.76
N HIS A 188 2.74 -5.49 -18.26
CA HIS A 188 3.87 -4.71 -17.73
C HIS A 188 3.59 -4.13 -16.35
N TRP A 189 2.34 -3.79 -16.04
CA TRP A 189 2.00 -3.33 -14.69
C TRP A 189 2.17 -4.45 -13.65
N GLN A 190 1.81 -5.70 -14.00
CA GLN A 190 2.04 -6.83 -13.11
C GLN A 190 3.54 -7.03 -12.84
N GLU A 191 4.36 -7.03 -13.89
CA GLU A 191 5.84 -7.13 -13.75
C GLU A 191 6.39 -5.98 -12.90
N HIS A 192 5.95 -4.75 -13.14
CA HIS A 192 6.36 -3.59 -12.34
C HIS A 192 5.99 -3.73 -10.86
N LEU A 193 4.82 -4.27 -10.53
CA LEU A 193 4.44 -4.50 -9.13
C LEU A 193 5.39 -5.51 -8.44
N GLU A 194 5.86 -6.52 -9.17
CA GLU A 194 6.83 -7.49 -8.68
C GLU A 194 8.20 -6.83 -8.47
N ASP A 195 8.70 -6.08 -9.46
CA ASP A 195 9.96 -5.32 -9.38
C ASP A 195 9.96 -4.34 -8.20
N MET A 196 8.83 -3.68 -7.97
CA MET A 196 8.69 -2.68 -6.90
C MET A 196 8.72 -3.29 -5.51
N GLU A 197 8.23 -4.51 -5.33
CA GLU A 197 8.34 -5.24 -4.06
C GLU A 197 9.80 -5.67 -3.82
N GLU A 198 10.48 -6.20 -4.84
CA GLU A 198 11.91 -6.55 -4.75
C GLU A 198 12.76 -5.30 -4.45
N LEU A 199 12.50 -4.19 -5.14
CA LEU A 199 13.18 -2.92 -4.89
C LEU A 199 12.97 -2.45 -3.45
N ARG A 200 11.75 -2.54 -2.94
CA ARG A 200 11.41 -2.15 -1.58
C ARG A 200 12.18 -2.98 -0.54
N GLU A 201 12.32 -4.28 -0.74
CA GLU A 201 13.15 -5.13 0.13
C GLU A 201 14.64 -4.78 0.00
N GLY A 202 15.12 -4.56 -1.22
CA GLY A 202 16.53 -4.28 -1.51
C GLY A 202 17.05 -2.95 -0.96
N VAL A 203 16.23 -1.88 -0.92
CA VAL A 203 16.68 -0.57 -0.40
C VAL A 203 17.02 -0.59 1.09
N TYR A 204 16.48 -1.53 1.87
CA TYR A 204 16.84 -1.68 3.29
C TYR A 204 18.30 -2.11 3.47
N LEU A 205 18.86 -2.88 2.54
CA LEU A 205 20.27 -3.25 2.56
C LEU A 205 21.18 -2.04 2.27
N ARG A 206 20.71 -1.09 1.46
CA ARG A 206 21.44 0.15 1.12
C ARG A 206 21.49 1.17 2.27
N ALA A 207 20.64 1.02 3.27
CA ALA A 207 20.73 1.78 4.53
C ALA A 207 22.11 1.64 5.21
N GLN A 208 22.80 0.52 4.97
CA GLN A 208 24.15 0.28 5.47
C GLN A 208 25.19 1.27 4.92
N GLY A 209 24.92 1.88 3.75
CA GLY A 209 25.74 2.91 3.13
C GLY A 209 25.46 4.34 3.58
N GLN A 210 24.76 4.54 4.71
CA GLN A 210 24.36 5.86 5.25
C GLN A 210 23.47 6.70 4.31
N LYS A 211 22.81 6.06 3.35
CA LYS A 211 21.81 6.71 2.50
C LYS A 211 20.40 6.48 3.07
N ASP A 212 19.49 7.44 2.88
CA ASP A 212 18.09 7.25 3.25
C ASP A 212 17.40 6.28 2.27
N PRO A 213 16.90 5.12 2.73
CA PRO A 213 16.27 4.14 1.85
C PRO A 213 15.08 4.67 1.04
N LEU A 214 14.33 5.64 1.57
CA LEU A 214 13.16 6.21 0.89
C LEU A 214 13.57 7.10 -0.27
N VAL A 215 14.69 7.82 -0.12
CA VAL A 215 15.22 8.66 -1.20
C VAL A 215 15.72 7.78 -2.35
N GLU A 216 16.48 6.73 -2.02
CA GLU A 216 16.96 5.78 -3.04
C GLU A 216 15.80 5.04 -3.70
N PHE A 217 14.82 4.58 -2.93
CA PHE A 217 13.60 3.97 -3.47
C PHE A 217 12.86 4.90 -4.42
N LYS A 218 12.59 6.15 -4.02
CA LYS A 218 11.88 7.12 -4.87
C LYS A 218 12.58 7.36 -6.19
N ARG A 219 13.91 7.46 -6.16
CA ARG A 219 14.73 7.67 -7.35
C ARG A 219 14.65 6.47 -8.29
N GLU A 220 14.95 5.28 -7.78
CA GLU A 220 14.97 4.07 -8.61
C GLU A 220 13.58 3.65 -9.08
N ALA A 221 12.56 3.82 -8.24
CA ALA A 221 11.17 3.60 -8.62
C ALA A 221 10.72 4.53 -9.75
N PHE A 222 11.19 5.78 -9.77
CA PHE A 222 10.91 6.72 -10.85
C PHE A 222 11.57 6.27 -12.15
N ASP A 223 12.86 5.92 -12.09
CA ASP A 223 13.62 5.47 -13.26
C ASP A 223 13.02 4.16 -13.85
N GLN A 224 12.70 3.18 -12.99
CA GLN A 224 12.03 1.95 -13.39
C GLN A 224 10.65 2.23 -13.99
N PHE A 225 9.84 3.09 -13.35
CA PHE A 225 8.51 3.41 -13.87
C PHE A 225 8.55 4.10 -15.23
N ALA A 226 9.48 5.05 -15.43
CA ALA A 226 9.66 5.70 -16.72
C ALA A 226 10.01 4.69 -17.82
N LEU A 227 10.91 3.74 -17.52
CA LEU A 227 11.25 2.64 -18.42
C LEU A 227 10.02 1.75 -18.71
N ARG A 228 9.28 1.33 -17.67
CA ARG A 228 8.08 0.49 -17.83
C ARG A 228 6.99 1.17 -18.66
N MET A 229 6.78 2.47 -18.50
CA MET A 229 5.85 3.23 -19.36
C MET A 229 6.28 3.23 -20.83
N ALA A 230 7.58 3.32 -21.07
CA ALA A 230 8.17 3.22 -22.40
C ALA A 230 7.95 1.83 -23.02
N GLU A 231 8.19 0.78 -22.25
CA GLU A 231 7.96 -0.61 -22.66
C GLU A 231 6.47 -0.87 -22.98
N ILE A 232 5.56 -0.38 -22.15
CA ILE A 232 4.11 -0.47 -22.39
C ILE A 232 3.76 0.08 -23.76
N ARG A 233 4.28 1.25 -24.11
CA ARG A 233 4.00 1.90 -25.41
C ARG A 233 4.57 1.08 -26.57
N ALA A 234 5.85 0.70 -26.49
CA ALA A 234 6.50 -0.09 -27.52
C ALA A 234 5.83 -1.48 -27.73
N ASP A 235 5.49 -2.17 -26.64
CA ASP A 235 4.81 -3.46 -26.69
C ASP A 235 3.37 -3.35 -27.19
N SER A 236 2.66 -2.26 -26.85
CA SER A 236 1.32 -1.99 -27.40
C SER A 236 1.35 -1.95 -28.93
N VAL A 237 2.27 -1.18 -29.51
CA VAL A 237 2.42 -1.06 -30.97
C VAL A 237 2.75 -2.41 -31.60
N ARG A 238 3.73 -3.14 -31.03
CA ARG A 238 4.14 -4.47 -31.53
C ARG A 238 2.98 -5.46 -31.50
N ARG A 239 2.22 -5.54 -30.40
CA ARG A 239 1.05 -6.42 -30.28
C ARG A 239 -0.03 -6.08 -31.30
N ILE A 240 -0.33 -4.80 -31.46
CA ILE A 240 -1.37 -4.33 -32.37
C ILE A 240 -1.02 -4.68 -33.83
N VAL A 241 0.22 -4.41 -34.24
CA VAL A 241 0.73 -4.77 -35.57
C VAL A 241 0.75 -6.28 -35.76
N GLY A 242 1.21 -7.04 -34.76
CA GLY A 242 1.23 -8.51 -34.80
C GLY A 242 -0.17 -9.12 -34.96
N ILE A 243 -1.15 -8.68 -34.18
CA ILE A 243 -2.55 -9.13 -34.28
C ILE A 243 -3.10 -8.86 -35.69
N THR A 244 -2.82 -7.66 -36.22
CA THR A 244 -3.30 -7.24 -37.53
C THR A 244 -2.67 -8.06 -38.67
N GLY A 245 -1.37 -8.33 -38.58
CA GLY A 245 -0.65 -9.21 -39.51
C GLY A 245 -1.25 -10.62 -39.54
N HIS A 246 -1.51 -11.21 -38.37
CA HIS A 246 -2.15 -12.54 -38.28
C HIS A 246 -3.56 -12.56 -38.90
N LEU A 247 -4.37 -11.53 -38.68
CA LEU A 247 -5.71 -11.42 -39.27
C LEU A 247 -5.67 -11.36 -40.80
N ARG A 248 -4.72 -10.60 -41.36
CA ARG A 248 -4.52 -10.49 -42.82
C ARG A 248 -4.05 -11.83 -43.42
N ALA A 249 -3.07 -12.48 -42.80
CA ALA A 249 -2.59 -13.79 -43.24
C ALA A 249 -3.71 -14.85 -43.21
N SER A 250 -4.55 -14.85 -42.17
CA SER A 250 -5.69 -15.76 -42.07
C SER A 250 -6.74 -15.51 -43.16
N LYS A 251 -7.04 -14.25 -43.49
CA LYS A 251 -7.95 -13.92 -44.62
C LYS A 251 -7.39 -14.38 -45.97
N ALA A 252 -6.09 -14.19 -46.20
CA ALA A 252 -5.44 -14.61 -47.44
C ALA A 252 -5.39 -16.14 -47.61
N ALA A 253 -5.32 -16.90 -46.51
CA ALA A 253 -5.32 -18.36 -46.55
C ALA A 253 -6.72 -18.98 -46.80
N VAL A 254 -7.79 -18.21 -46.63
CA VAL A 254 -9.20 -18.66 -46.80
C VAL A 254 -9.79 -18.19 -48.14
N ALA A 255 -9.14 -17.24 -48.81
CA ALA A 255 -9.50 -16.73 -50.14
C ALA A 255 -8.83 -17.53 -51.26
#